data_AF-A0A8T3B552-F1
#
_entry.id   AF-A0A8T3B552-F1
#
_cell.length_a   1.000
_cell.length_b   1.000
_cell.length_c   1.000
_cell.angle_alpha   90.00
_cell.angle_beta   90.00
_cell.angle_gamma   90.00
#
_symmetry.space_group_name_H-M   'P 1'
#
loop_
_entity.id
_entity.type
_entity.pdbx_description
1 polymer ?
#
loop_
_entity_poly.entity_id
_entity_poly.type
_entity_poly.pdbx_seq_one_letter_code
_entity_poly.pdbx_strand_id
1 'polypeptide(L)'
;MASVTSLVCLSNLPFSSQALRRFHAIRLSPSPISFTMKTSLSSSKVLFTSLPIHPHFFIDTPKPSVFTVFATKGYKMKTHKASAKRFRVTGRGKIVRRRAGKQHLLAKKNNKRKLRLSKMHAVDKSDYDNVIGALPYLRVNRQAT
;
A
#
# COMPACT_ATOMS: atom_id res chain seq x y z
N MET A 1 0.26 -21.73 66.92
CA MET A 1 1.53 -22.46 66.99
C MET A 1 2.37 -22.03 65.79
N ALA A 2 3.60 -21.55 66.05
CA ALA A 2 4.73 -21.23 65.16
C ALA A 2 4.41 -20.44 63.86
N SER A 3 4.56 -19.10 63.78
CA SER A 3 5.77 -18.23 63.79
C SER A 3 6.33 -17.96 62.38
N VAL A 4 6.16 -16.74 61.84
CA VAL A 4 7.16 -15.62 61.70
C VAL A 4 8.42 -16.04 60.91
N THR A 5 8.91 -15.41 59.84
CA THR A 5 9.56 -14.07 59.63
C THR A 5 10.11 -14.13 58.18
N SER A 6 9.87 -13.23 57.22
CA SER A 6 10.36 -11.85 57.03
C SER A 6 11.89 -11.68 56.81
N LEU A 7 12.23 -10.88 55.79
CA LEU A 7 13.43 -10.02 55.62
C LEU A 7 14.64 -10.60 54.84
N VAL A 8 14.92 -10.07 53.63
CA VAL A 8 15.91 -9.01 53.29
C VAL A 8 17.30 -9.58 52.99
N CYS A 9 17.82 -9.29 51.80
CA CYS A 9 19.22 -8.89 51.62
C CYS A 9 19.39 -8.15 50.28
N LEU A 10 19.48 -6.83 50.38
CA LEU A 10 20.28 -6.01 49.47
C LEU A 10 21.77 -6.28 49.74
N SER A 11 22.59 -6.34 48.70
CA SER A 11 24.01 -5.92 48.68
C SER A 11 24.53 -6.08 47.24
N ASN A 12 24.71 -5.00 46.48
CA ASN A 12 25.89 -4.12 46.42
C ASN A 12 27.23 -4.87 46.22
N LEU A 13 27.68 -4.87 44.95
CA LEU A 13 29.02 -4.55 44.38
C LEU A 13 30.32 -4.87 45.15
N PRO A 14 31.38 -5.28 44.42
CA PRO A 14 32.47 -4.34 44.06
C PRO A 14 32.86 -4.47 42.56
N PHE A 15 33.03 -3.40 41.76
CA PHE A 15 34.14 -2.44 41.66
C PHE A 15 35.55 -3.05 41.59
N SER A 16 36.15 -3.13 40.38
CA SER A 16 37.55 -2.80 40.05
C SER A 16 37.89 -3.23 38.60
N SER A 17 38.05 -2.28 37.68
CA SER A 17 39.31 -1.88 37.00
C SER A 17 39.87 -2.94 36.03
N GLN A 18 39.94 -2.70 34.71
CA GLN A 18 41.00 -1.93 34.03
C GLN A 18 40.54 -1.60 32.58
N ALA A 19 40.45 -0.33 32.18
CA ALA A 19 41.48 0.47 31.49
C ALA A 19 41.66 0.19 29.97
N LEU A 20 41.22 1.19 29.19
CA LEU A 20 41.84 1.75 27.97
C LEU A 20 42.41 0.80 26.90
N ARG A 21 41.74 0.75 25.75
CA ARG A 21 42.42 0.97 24.45
C ARG A 21 41.61 1.93 23.57
N ARG A 22 42.03 3.19 23.63
CA ARG A 22 41.91 4.16 22.54
C ARG A 22 42.65 3.59 21.33
N PHE A 23 41.98 3.39 20.21
CA PHE A 23 42.62 3.55 18.90
C PHE A 23 41.64 4.24 17.94
N HIS A 24 42.24 5.10 17.14
CA HIS A 24 41.68 6.25 16.45
C HIS A 24 40.47 5.97 15.54
N ALA A 25 39.54 6.93 15.57
CA ALA A 25 38.56 7.14 14.53
C ALA A 25 39.27 7.43 13.19
N ILE A 26 38.96 6.64 12.17
CA ILE A 26 39.23 7.01 10.78
C ILE A 26 37.92 7.55 10.22
N ARG A 27 37.82 8.89 10.19
CA ARG A 27 36.85 9.60 9.34
C ARG A 27 37.24 9.33 7.89
N LEU A 28 36.40 8.60 7.16
CA LEU A 28 36.38 8.70 5.70
C LEU A 28 35.44 9.87 5.35
N SER A 29 36.04 11.01 5.02
CA SER A 29 35.38 12.17 4.45
C SER A 29 34.84 11.83 3.05
N PRO A 30 33.57 12.10 2.73
CA PRO A 30 33.08 12.05 1.36
C PRO A 30 33.68 13.22 0.56
N SER A 31 34.37 12.90 -0.53
CA SER A 31 34.84 13.89 -1.52
C SER A 31 33.65 14.46 -2.31
N PRO A 32 33.56 15.80 -2.48
CA PRO A 32 32.53 16.40 -3.32
C PRO A 32 33.00 16.39 -4.78
N ILE A 33 32.42 15.53 -5.61
CA ILE A 33 32.60 15.62 -7.07
C ILE A 33 31.50 16.51 -7.62
N SER A 34 31.77 17.81 -7.64
CA SER A 34 30.98 18.82 -8.34
C SER A 34 31.49 18.96 -9.78
N PHE A 35 30.86 18.25 -10.73
CA PHE A 35 31.05 18.55 -12.16
C PHE A 35 30.15 19.73 -12.54
N THR A 36 30.73 20.94 -12.50
CA THR A 36 30.14 22.14 -13.10
C THR A 36 30.67 22.25 -14.53
N MET A 37 29.87 21.84 -15.52
CA MET A 37 30.16 22.17 -16.91
C MET A 37 29.53 23.52 -17.24
N LYS A 38 30.39 24.44 -17.63
CA LYS A 38 30.09 25.83 -18.00
C LYS A 38 29.16 25.88 -19.20
N THR A 39 28.32 26.90 -19.18
CA THR A 39 27.47 27.38 -20.25
C THR A 39 28.30 27.80 -21.48
N SER A 40 27.84 27.45 -22.68
CA SER A 40 28.07 28.24 -23.88
C SER A 40 26.72 28.58 -24.49
N LEU A 41 26.38 29.87 -24.39
CA LEU A 41 25.32 30.49 -25.16
C LEU A 41 25.83 30.55 -26.62
N SER A 42 25.16 29.88 -27.55
CA SER A 42 25.27 30.23 -28.96
C SER A 42 23.92 30.16 -29.64
N SER A 43 23.52 31.34 -30.10
CA SER A 43 22.34 31.67 -30.87
C SER A 43 22.28 30.90 -32.19
N SER A 44 21.13 30.28 -32.48
CA SER A 44 20.60 30.22 -33.84
C SER A 44 19.09 29.97 -33.83
N LYS A 45 18.36 31.03 -34.13
CA LYS A 45 16.96 30.97 -34.55
C LYS A 45 16.91 30.23 -35.90
N VAL A 46 16.22 29.09 -35.97
CA VAL A 46 15.71 28.54 -37.23
C VAL A 46 14.32 27.92 -37.01
N LEU A 47 13.33 28.73 -37.41
CA LEU A 47 12.18 28.35 -38.23
C LEU A 47 11.56 26.96 -38.03
N PHE A 48 10.40 26.98 -37.35
CA PHE A 48 9.18 26.23 -37.68
C PHE A 48 9.25 25.35 -38.96
N THR A 49 9.38 24.04 -38.78
CA THR A 49 8.90 23.07 -39.77
C THR A 49 8.03 22.05 -39.03
N SER A 50 6.72 22.27 -39.14
CA SER A 50 5.66 21.35 -38.78
C SER A 50 5.81 20.04 -39.55
N LEU A 51 6.32 19.00 -38.89
CA LEU A 51 6.21 17.64 -39.41
C LEU A 51 4.80 17.10 -39.08
N PRO A 52 4.13 16.47 -40.05
CA PRO A 52 2.73 16.09 -39.94
C PRO A 52 2.53 15.08 -38.82
N ILE A 53 1.63 15.46 -37.91
CA ILE A 53 1.00 14.60 -36.93
C ILE A 53 0.45 13.39 -37.68
N HIS A 54 1.05 12.22 -37.48
CA HIS A 54 0.39 10.97 -37.81
C HIS A 54 -0.93 10.96 -37.03
N PRO A 55 -2.10 10.84 -37.67
CA PRO A 55 -3.33 10.62 -36.95
C PRO A 55 -3.14 9.27 -36.22
N HIS A 56 -2.99 9.34 -34.90
CA HIS A 56 -3.24 8.18 -34.07
C HIS A 56 -4.68 7.80 -34.35
N PHE A 57 -4.87 6.73 -35.13
CA PHE A 57 -6.15 6.06 -35.29
C PHE A 57 -6.62 5.72 -33.88
N PHE A 58 -7.48 6.59 -33.35
CA PHE A 58 -8.23 6.33 -32.14
C PHE A 58 -9.14 5.18 -32.52
N ILE A 59 -8.73 3.95 -32.20
CA ILE A 59 -9.63 2.82 -32.19
C ILE A 59 -10.64 3.20 -31.11
N ASP A 60 -11.79 3.74 -31.53
CA ASP A 60 -12.97 3.81 -30.71
C ASP A 60 -13.24 2.39 -30.25
N THR A 61 -12.82 2.06 -29.02
CA THR A 61 -13.16 0.79 -28.42
C THR A 61 -14.68 0.69 -28.53
N PRO A 62 -15.24 -0.30 -29.24
CA PRO A 62 -16.68 -0.40 -29.37
C PRO A 62 -17.22 -0.51 -27.95
N LYS A 63 -17.95 0.53 -27.54
CA LYS A 63 -18.68 0.56 -26.28
C LYS A 63 -19.45 -0.77 -26.23
N PRO A 64 -19.25 -1.61 -25.20
CA PRO A 64 -19.79 -2.96 -25.21
C PRO A 64 -21.29 -2.85 -25.50
N SER A 65 -21.69 -3.44 -26.62
CA SER A 65 -23.08 -3.58 -27.02
C SER A 65 -23.83 -4.08 -25.80
N VAL A 66 -24.78 -3.27 -25.32
CA VAL A 66 -25.59 -3.62 -24.16
C VAL A 66 -26.21 -4.96 -24.52
N PHE A 67 -25.75 -6.04 -23.86
CA PHE A 67 -26.39 -7.34 -23.96
C PHE A 67 -27.79 -7.15 -23.40
N THR A 68 -28.72 -6.77 -24.27
CA THR A 68 -30.12 -6.59 -23.89
C THR A 68 -30.67 -7.98 -23.67
N VAL A 69 -30.50 -8.47 -22.44
CA VAL A 69 -31.11 -9.71 -21.98
C VAL A 69 -32.61 -9.49 -22.06
N PHE A 70 -33.27 -10.13 -23.04
CA PHE A 70 -34.73 -10.12 -23.18
C PHE A 70 -35.31 -10.86 -21.96
N ALA A 71 -35.66 -10.09 -20.94
CA ALA A 71 -36.16 -10.62 -19.68
C ALA A 71 -37.60 -11.09 -19.83
N THR A 72 -37.85 -12.38 -19.60
CA THR A 72 -39.19 -12.84 -19.23
C THR A 72 -39.59 -12.20 -17.90
N LYS A 73 -40.88 -11.87 -17.75
CA LYS A 73 -41.48 -11.04 -16.68
C LYS A 73 -40.69 -11.00 -15.36
N GLY A 74 -40.12 -9.82 -15.05
CA GLY A 74 -39.58 -9.44 -13.75
C GLY A 74 -38.07 -9.66 -13.52
N TYR A 75 -37.19 -9.25 -14.43
CA TYR A 75 -35.74 -9.31 -14.21
C TYR A 75 -35.30 -8.39 -13.06
N LYS A 76 -34.78 -8.99 -11.99
CA LYS A 76 -34.10 -8.31 -10.89
C LYS A 76 -32.60 -8.50 -11.03
N MET A 77 -31.82 -7.45 -10.75
CA MET A 77 -30.36 -7.51 -10.79
C MET A 77 -29.85 -8.65 -9.89
N LYS A 78 -28.84 -9.40 -10.36
CA LYS A 78 -28.21 -10.47 -9.56
C LYS A 78 -26.94 -9.96 -8.90
N THR A 79 -26.69 -10.39 -7.67
CA THR A 79 -25.43 -10.10 -6.98
C THR A 79 -24.33 -11.04 -7.44
N HIS A 80 -23.15 -10.51 -7.77
CA HIS A 80 -21.98 -11.33 -8.05
C HIS A 80 -21.43 -11.97 -6.77
N LYS A 81 -21.73 -13.26 -6.57
CA LYS A 81 -21.46 -13.96 -5.30
C LYS A 81 -19.97 -14.07 -4.98
N ALA A 82 -19.10 -14.17 -5.97
CA ALA A 82 -17.66 -14.21 -5.71
C ALA A 82 -17.13 -12.88 -5.14
N SER A 83 -17.65 -11.74 -5.60
CA SER A 83 -17.34 -10.43 -5.02
C SER A 83 -17.92 -10.29 -3.60
N ALA A 84 -19.15 -10.78 -3.39
CA ALA A 84 -19.82 -10.69 -2.09
C ALA A 84 -19.08 -11.47 -0.99
N LYS A 85 -18.41 -12.58 -1.33
CA LYS A 85 -17.56 -13.34 -0.39
C LYS A 85 -16.28 -12.60 0.00
N ARG A 86 -15.82 -11.62 -0.80
CA ARG A 86 -14.52 -10.94 -0.63
C ARG A 86 -14.65 -9.57 0.03
N PHE A 87 -15.70 -8.82 -0.30
CA PHE A 87 -15.90 -7.45 0.17
C PHE A 87 -17.05 -7.38 1.16
N ARG A 88 -16.89 -6.55 2.19
CA ARG A 88 -17.96 -6.25 3.16
C ARG A 88 -17.96 -4.78 3.51
N VAL A 89 -19.06 -4.31 4.07
CA VAL A 89 -19.23 -2.91 4.47
C VAL A 89 -19.20 -2.79 5.99
N THR A 90 -18.60 -1.71 6.47
CA THR A 90 -18.61 -1.33 7.89
C THR A 90 -19.94 -0.66 8.27
N GLY A 91 -20.27 -0.52 9.56
CA GLY A 91 -21.50 0.18 9.96
C GLY A 91 -21.60 1.62 9.41
N ARG A 92 -20.47 2.29 9.20
CA ARG A 92 -20.41 3.64 8.60
C ARG A 92 -20.56 3.68 7.07
N GLY A 93 -20.55 2.53 6.39
CA GLY A 93 -20.71 2.47 4.93
C GLY A 93 -19.41 2.33 4.12
N LYS A 94 -18.23 2.15 4.75
CA LYS A 94 -16.95 1.93 4.03
C LYS A 94 -16.78 0.49 3.58
N ILE A 95 -16.26 0.29 2.37
CA ILE A 95 -15.94 -1.04 1.83
C ILE A 95 -14.57 -1.49 2.33
N VAL A 96 -14.50 -2.70 2.89
CA VAL A 96 -13.26 -3.31 3.40
C VAL A 96 -13.01 -4.69 2.81
N ARG A 97 -11.72 -5.04 2.68
CA ARG A 97 -11.20 -6.32 2.20
C ARG A 97 -10.07 -6.85 3.07
N ARG A 98 -9.73 -8.14 2.92
CA ARG A 98 -8.49 -8.72 3.46
C ARG A 98 -7.31 -8.38 2.55
N ARG A 99 -6.10 -8.33 3.11
CA ARG A 99 -4.86 -8.26 2.31
C ARG A 99 -4.44 -9.65 1.86
N ALA A 100 -3.89 -9.75 0.65
CA ALA A 100 -3.45 -11.01 0.07
C ALA A 100 -2.08 -11.48 0.62
N GLY A 101 -1.77 -12.77 0.48
CA GLY A 101 -0.42 -13.31 0.71
C GLY A 101 -0.12 -13.85 2.11
N LYS A 102 -1.15 -14.17 2.92
CA LYS A 102 -1.00 -14.77 4.27
C LYS A 102 -1.48 -16.23 4.37
N GLN A 103 -1.50 -16.99 3.27
CA GLN A 103 -1.94 -18.39 3.26
C GLN A 103 -0.77 -19.36 3.46
N HIS A 104 0.28 -19.28 2.62
CA HIS A 104 1.45 -20.16 2.65
C HIS A 104 2.77 -19.36 2.64
N LEU A 105 3.91 -20.04 2.83
CA LEU A 105 5.26 -19.45 2.90
C LEU A 105 5.36 -18.34 3.96
N LEU A 106 4.89 -18.61 5.17
CA LEU A 106 4.87 -17.65 6.27
C LEU A 106 6.23 -17.57 7.00
N ALA A 107 7.02 -18.65 6.97
CA ALA A 107 8.33 -18.72 7.62
C ALA A 107 9.30 -17.62 7.11
N LYS A 108 9.38 -17.44 5.78
CA LYS A 108 10.22 -16.39 5.17
C LYS A 108 9.70 -14.96 5.32
N LYS A 109 8.53 -14.76 5.93
CA LYS A 109 7.94 -13.42 6.12
C LYS A 109 8.19 -12.95 7.55
N ASN A 110 8.86 -11.81 7.69
CA ASN A 110 9.03 -11.13 8.98
C ASN A 110 7.66 -10.94 9.69
N ASN A 111 7.64 -11.05 11.02
CA ASN A 111 6.45 -10.84 11.85
C ASN A 111 5.73 -9.50 11.56
N LYS A 112 6.47 -8.40 11.36
CA LYS A 112 5.90 -7.10 10.98
C LYS A 112 5.06 -7.18 9.70
N ARG A 113 5.52 -7.93 8.70
CA ARG A 113 4.79 -8.18 7.45
C ARG A 113 3.55 -9.04 7.71
N LYS A 114 3.67 -10.12 8.50
CA LYS A 114 2.53 -11.00 8.85
C LYS A 114 1.41 -10.24 9.57
N LEU A 115 1.76 -9.34 10.49
CA LEU A 115 0.81 -8.49 11.22
C LEU A 115 0.08 -7.53 10.28
N ARG A 116 0.81 -6.88 9.36
CA ARG A 116 0.22 -6.01 8.34
C ARG A 116 -0.80 -6.74 7.47
N LEU A 117 -0.51 -7.98 7.08
CA LEU A 117 -1.40 -8.79 6.22
C LEU A 117 -2.65 -9.32 6.94
N SER A 118 -2.66 -9.42 8.27
CA SER A 118 -3.85 -9.85 9.03
C SER A 118 -4.95 -8.81 9.06
N LYS A 119 -4.60 -7.52 9.03
CA LYS A 119 -5.53 -6.43 9.25
C LYS A 119 -6.44 -6.25 8.03
N MET A 120 -7.71 -5.96 8.28
CA MET A 120 -8.64 -5.49 7.24
C MET A 120 -8.14 -4.16 6.68
N HIS A 121 -8.37 -3.95 5.39
CA HIS A 121 -7.96 -2.76 4.67
C HIS A 121 -9.14 -2.18 3.90
N ALA A 122 -9.22 -0.86 3.78
CA ALA A 122 -10.18 -0.22 2.91
C ALA A 122 -9.90 -0.59 1.45
N VAL A 123 -10.94 -0.62 0.62
CA VAL A 123 -10.73 -0.71 -0.84
C VAL A 123 -10.20 0.63 -1.33
N ASP A 124 -9.35 0.59 -2.36
CA ASP A 124 -8.76 1.78 -2.97
C ASP A 124 -9.81 2.48 -3.87
N LYS A 125 -9.77 3.81 -3.98
CA LYS A 125 -10.87 4.58 -4.60
C LYS A 125 -11.14 4.19 -6.05
N SER A 126 -10.10 3.81 -6.80
CA SER A 126 -10.16 3.35 -8.19
C SER A 126 -11.08 2.14 -8.39
N ASP A 127 -11.14 1.24 -7.41
CA ASP A 127 -11.85 -0.04 -7.56
C ASP A 127 -13.32 0.04 -7.13
N TYR A 128 -13.76 1.18 -6.59
CA TYR A 128 -15.12 1.31 -6.03
C TYR A 128 -16.21 1.06 -7.07
N ASP A 129 -16.07 1.62 -8.27
CA ASP A 129 -17.12 1.52 -9.28
C ASP A 129 -17.29 0.07 -9.76
N ASN A 130 -16.19 -0.67 -9.89
CA ASN A 130 -16.21 -2.11 -10.20
C ASN A 130 -16.90 -2.93 -9.10
N VAL A 131 -16.60 -2.65 -7.83
CA VAL A 131 -17.19 -3.39 -6.69
C VAL A 131 -18.68 -3.07 -6.54
N ILE A 132 -19.07 -1.80 -6.67
CA ILE A 132 -20.46 -1.36 -6.54
C ILE A 132 -21.30 -1.92 -7.70
N GLY A 133 -20.78 -1.88 -8.93
CA GLY A 133 -21.46 -2.47 -10.09
C GLY A 133 -21.73 -3.97 -9.94
N ALA A 134 -20.78 -4.71 -9.35
CA ALA A 134 -20.93 -6.15 -9.10
C ALA A 134 -21.88 -6.48 -7.93
N LEU A 135 -22.12 -5.53 -7.01
CA LEU A 135 -22.85 -5.72 -5.75
C LEU A 135 -24.00 -4.71 -5.61
N PRO A 136 -25.05 -4.81 -6.44
CA PRO A 136 -26.09 -3.78 -6.57
C PRO A 136 -26.93 -3.56 -5.30
N TYR A 137 -27.05 -4.57 -4.43
CA TYR A 137 -27.83 -4.46 -3.19
C TYR A 137 -26.99 -4.11 -1.96
N LEU A 138 -25.69 -3.85 -2.14
CA LEU A 138 -24.80 -3.49 -1.05
C LEU A 138 -24.92 -2.00 -0.74
N ARG A 139 -25.27 -1.64 0.50
CA ARG A 139 -25.36 -0.23 0.94
C ARG A 139 -23.97 0.32 1.24
N VAL A 140 -23.54 1.36 0.54
CA VAL A 140 -22.19 1.96 0.64
C VAL A 140 -22.29 3.48 0.77
N ASN A 141 -21.45 4.08 1.63
CA ASN A 141 -21.28 5.53 1.73
C ASN A 141 -19.91 5.93 1.16
N ARG A 142 -19.90 6.68 0.04
CA ARG A 142 -18.66 7.09 -0.66
C ARG A 142 -17.82 8.11 0.11
N GLN A 143 -18.39 8.79 1.11
CA GLN A 143 -17.74 9.82 1.91
C GLN A 143 -17.24 9.32 3.26
N ALA A 144 -17.53 8.07 3.61
CA ALA A 144 -17.08 7.51 4.87
C ALA A 144 -15.54 7.33 4.84
N THR A 145 -14.84 8.15 5.61
CA THR A 145 -13.36 8.17 5.71
C THR A 145 -12.87 7.40 6.91
#